data_AF-A0A7X2TKD1-F1
#
_entry.id   AF-A0A7X2TKD1-F1
#
_cell.length_a   1.000
_cell.length_b   1.000
_cell.length_c   1.000
_cell.angle_alpha   90.00
_cell.angle_beta   90.00
_cell.angle_gamma   90.00
#
_symmetry.space_group_name_H-M   'P 1'
#
loop_
_entity.id
_entity.type
_entity.pdbx_description
1 polymer ?
#
loop_
_entity_poly.entity_id
_entity_poly.type
_entity_poly.pdbx_seq_one_letter_code
_entity_poly.pdbx_strand_id
1 'polypeptide(L)'
;MNKKAMYQLTYGLFVLTSRIGVKDHGCIINTAGQVTSSPNRISIAVNKDNLTHDVIMASRKFNLSILSEKADFEIFRHFGFQSGRTTDKFADYPFCRRSENGLFYLTEGTNAYISASVEQTIDLGSHTLFIAAVEDMDVLSAVPSATYAYYQSNIKPKPEKKAPSGKTTWRCTVCGYTYEGEELPADFVCPICKHPASDFEKVTDM
;
A
#
# COMPACT_ATOMS: atom_id res chain seq x y z
N MET A 1 -17.86 20.95 4.42
CA MET A 1 -17.15 20.05 5.36
C MET A 1 -15.65 20.15 5.12
N ASN A 2 -14.83 20.35 6.16
CA ASN A 2 -13.37 20.39 6.02
C ASN A 2 -12.80 18.96 5.93
N LYS A 3 -12.52 18.50 4.71
CA LYS A 3 -12.01 17.13 4.46
C LYS A 3 -10.59 16.91 5.01
N LYS A 4 -9.85 17.98 5.37
CA LYS A 4 -8.49 17.85 5.91
C LYS A 4 -8.44 17.14 7.26
N ALA A 5 -9.56 17.09 7.99
CA ALA A 5 -9.67 16.35 9.24
C ALA A 5 -9.30 14.87 9.08
N MET A 6 -9.61 14.26 7.93
CA MET A 6 -9.27 12.85 7.66
C MET A 6 -7.76 12.59 7.66
N TYR A 7 -6.93 13.58 7.31
CA TYR A 7 -5.47 13.44 7.33
C TYR A 7 -4.87 13.48 8.74
N GLN A 8 -5.68 13.81 9.76
CA GLN A 8 -5.25 13.75 11.16
C GLN A 8 -5.42 12.36 11.78
N LEU A 9 -6.12 11.44 11.11
CA LEU A 9 -6.21 10.05 11.53
C LEU A 9 -4.88 9.34 11.26
N THR A 10 -4.32 8.73 12.31
CA THR A 10 -3.06 8.00 12.24
C THR A 10 -3.28 6.60 11.68
N TYR A 11 -2.39 6.19 10.78
CA TYR A 11 -2.36 4.84 10.22
C TYR A 11 -0.92 4.35 10.17
N GLY A 12 -0.76 3.03 10.28
CA GLY A 12 0.47 2.35 9.85
C GLY A 12 0.50 2.18 8.33
N LEU A 13 1.52 1.50 7.84
CA LEU A 13 1.65 1.07 6.45
C LEU A 13 2.08 -0.39 6.41
N PHE A 14 1.50 -1.13 5.48
CA PHE A 14 1.62 -2.58 5.44
C PHE A 14 1.68 -3.10 4.02
N VAL A 15 2.44 -4.18 3.80
CA VAL A 15 2.27 -5.04 2.64
C VAL A 15 1.35 -6.19 3.04
N LEU A 16 0.16 -6.20 2.45
CA LEU A 16 -0.83 -7.26 2.59
C LEU A 16 -0.58 -8.31 1.51
N THR A 17 -0.49 -9.57 1.89
CA THR A 17 -0.27 -10.69 0.96
C THR A 17 -1.31 -11.78 1.13
N SER A 18 -1.59 -12.48 0.04
CA SER A 18 -2.45 -13.67 0.02
C SER A 18 -2.11 -14.52 -1.19
N ARG A 19 -2.66 -15.74 -1.25
CA ARG A 19 -2.34 -16.72 -2.28
C ARG A 19 -3.59 -17.44 -2.75
N ILE A 20 -3.66 -17.70 -4.05
CA ILE A 20 -4.64 -18.63 -4.65
C ILE A 20 -3.92 -19.59 -5.59
N GLY A 21 -4.12 -20.90 -5.40
CA GLY A 21 -3.39 -21.93 -6.12
C GLY A 21 -1.87 -21.80 -5.93
N VAL A 22 -1.14 -21.53 -7.02
CA VAL A 22 0.32 -21.34 -7.01
C VAL A 22 0.77 -19.88 -7.05
N LYS A 23 -0.15 -18.93 -7.22
CA LYS A 23 0.18 -17.52 -7.38
C LYS A 23 0.03 -16.75 -6.07
N ASP A 24 1.10 -16.07 -5.68
CA ASP A 24 1.14 -15.16 -4.56
C ASP A 24 0.81 -13.73 -5.03
N HIS A 25 0.07 -12.99 -4.22
CA HIS A 25 -0.40 -11.64 -4.53
C HIS A 25 -0.18 -10.72 -3.34
N GLY A 26 0.03 -9.44 -3.62
CA GLY A 26 0.19 -8.45 -2.56
C GLY A 26 -0.07 -7.01 -2.99
N CYS A 27 -0.48 -6.20 -2.03
CA CYS A 27 -0.67 -4.76 -2.21
C CYS A 27 -0.30 -3.98 -0.94
N ILE A 28 -0.09 -2.68 -1.10
CA ILE A 28 0.04 -1.76 0.03
C ILE A 28 -1.35 -1.45 0.61
N ILE A 29 -1.49 -1.51 1.92
CA ILE A 29 -2.63 -0.95 2.65
C ILE A 29 -2.14 -0.12 3.84
N ASN A 30 -2.97 0.81 4.31
CA ASN A 30 -2.76 1.55 5.56
C ASN A 30 -3.84 1.27 6.61
N THR A 31 -4.99 0.74 6.18
CA THR A 31 -6.15 0.52 7.04
C THR A 31 -6.11 -0.88 7.63
N ALA A 32 -5.38 -1.02 8.74
CA ALA A 32 -5.33 -2.22 9.55
C ALA A 32 -5.27 -1.86 11.04
N GLY A 33 -5.86 -2.69 11.91
CA GLY A 33 -5.82 -2.47 13.35
C GLY A 33 -6.36 -3.67 14.14
N GLN A 34 -5.76 -3.92 15.31
CA GLN A 34 -6.27 -4.92 16.26
C GLN A 34 -7.65 -4.50 16.76
N VAL A 35 -8.57 -5.47 16.83
CA VAL A 35 -9.97 -5.25 17.24
C VAL A 35 -10.23 -5.83 18.62
N THR A 36 -9.74 -7.04 18.89
CA THR A 36 -9.87 -7.70 20.20
C THR A 36 -8.58 -8.41 20.58
N SER A 37 -8.33 -8.58 21.88
CA SER A 37 -7.16 -9.31 22.40
C SER A 37 -7.46 -10.76 22.79
N SER A 38 -8.70 -11.09 23.17
CA SER A 38 -9.12 -12.45 23.49
C SER A 38 -10.55 -12.73 23.01
N PRO A 39 -10.73 -13.51 21.92
CA PRO A 39 -9.68 -14.01 21.04
C PRO A 39 -8.97 -12.85 20.30
N ASN A 40 -7.71 -13.06 19.91
CA ASN A 40 -6.93 -12.03 19.22
C ASN A 40 -7.42 -11.86 17.77
N ARG A 41 -7.94 -10.67 17.44
CA ARG A 41 -8.48 -10.36 16.12
C ARG A 41 -7.90 -9.08 15.56
N ILE A 42 -7.73 -9.06 14.24
CA ILE A 42 -7.33 -7.90 13.47
C ILE A 42 -8.37 -7.59 12.39
N SER A 43 -8.50 -6.30 12.06
CA SER A 43 -9.29 -5.85 10.91
C SER A 43 -8.39 -5.26 9.83
N ILE A 44 -8.77 -5.47 8.56
CA ILE A 44 -8.20 -4.79 7.39
C ILE A 44 -9.32 -4.33 6.47
N ALA A 45 -9.19 -3.14 5.86
CA ALA A 45 -10.08 -2.70 4.79
C ALA A 45 -9.34 -2.69 3.46
N VAL A 46 -9.89 -3.37 2.46
CA VAL A 46 -9.23 -3.54 1.15
C VAL A 46 -10.15 -3.10 0.03
N ASN A 47 -9.64 -2.25 -0.87
CA ASN A 47 -10.35 -1.80 -2.06
C ASN A 47 -10.65 -2.99 -2.98
N LYS A 48 -11.89 -3.10 -3.47
CA LYS A 48 -12.35 -4.15 -4.39
C LYS A 48 -11.63 -4.14 -5.74
N ASP A 49 -11.03 -3.00 -6.14
CA ASP A 49 -10.24 -2.92 -7.37
C ASP A 49 -8.89 -3.67 -7.27
N ASN A 50 -8.39 -3.91 -6.06
CA ASN A 50 -7.13 -4.62 -5.85
C ASN A 50 -7.31 -6.13 -6.08
N LEU A 51 -6.43 -6.78 -6.86
CA LEU A 51 -6.53 -8.25 -7.02
C LEU A 51 -6.38 -8.98 -5.68
N THR A 52 -5.55 -8.44 -4.78
CA THR A 52 -5.36 -8.98 -3.43
C THR A 52 -6.68 -9.07 -2.67
N HIS A 53 -7.64 -8.16 -2.90
CA HIS A 53 -8.97 -8.26 -2.31
C HIS A 53 -9.67 -9.55 -2.74
N ASP A 54 -9.75 -9.81 -4.04
CA ASP A 54 -10.42 -11.00 -4.59
C ASP A 54 -9.74 -12.29 -4.13
N VAL A 55 -8.40 -12.26 -4.03
CA VAL A 55 -7.60 -13.38 -3.53
C VAL A 55 -7.93 -13.66 -2.07
N ILE A 56 -8.07 -12.64 -1.21
CA ILE A 56 -8.44 -12.81 0.21
C ILE A 56 -9.88 -13.29 0.35
N MET A 57 -10.80 -12.78 -0.48
CA MET A 57 -12.18 -13.27 -0.52
C MET A 57 -12.24 -14.77 -0.79
N ALA A 58 -11.43 -15.25 -1.73
CA ALA A 58 -11.39 -16.67 -2.11
C ALA A 58 -10.58 -17.54 -1.12
N SER A 59 -9.40 -17.09 -0.69
CA SER A 59 -8.47 -17.87 0.14
C SER A 59 -8.82 -17.85 1.63
N ARG A 60 -9.53 -16.80 2.07
CA ARG A 60 -9.85 -16.51 3.47
C ARG A 60 -8.61 -16.40 4.37
N LYS A 61 -7.43 -16.13 3.80
CA LYS A 61 -6.17 -16.00 4.55
C LYS A 61 -5.35 -14.83 4.04
N PHE A 62 -4.62 -14.18 4.93
CA PHE A 62 -3.63 -13.17 4.55
C PHE A 62 -2.46 -13.12 5.54
N ASN A 63 -1.34 -12.57 5.08
CA ASN A 63 -0.32 -12.03 5.97
C ASN A 63 -0.27 -10.51 5.85
N LEU A 64 0.05 -9.86 6.96
CA LEU A 64 0.28 -8.43 7.05
C LEU A 64 1.74 -8.21 7.45
N SER A 65 2.55 -7.68 6.54
CA SER A 65 3.94 -7.28 6.84
C SER A 65 3.95 -5.81 7.24
N ILE A 66 4.40 -5.49 8.46
CA ILE A 66 4.39 -4.14 9.01
C ILE A 66 5.62 -3.38 8.52
N LEU A 67 5.40 -2.32 7.74
CA LEU A 67 6.49 -1.52 7.18
C LEU A 67 7.14 -0.67 8.26
N SER A 68 8.46 -0.65 8.25
CA SER A 68 9.31 0.08 9.19
C SER A 68 9.76 1.42 8.61
N GLU A 69 10.32 2.28 9.44
CA GLU A 69 10.95 3.54 9.00
C GLU A 69 12.15 3.33 8.05
N LYS A 70 12.69 2.11 7.94
CA LYS A 70 13.71 1.74 6.95
C LYS A 70 13.15 1.23 5.62
N ALA A 71 11.82 1.24 5.43
CA ALA A 71 11.22 0.82 4.17
C ALA A 71 11.66 1.74 3.03
N ASP A 72 12.26 1.16 1.98
CA ASP A 72 12.59 1.88 0.77
C ASP A 72 11.33 2.20 -0.05
N PHE A 73 11.34 3.33 -0.78
CA PHE A 73 10.23 3.71 -1.66
C PHE A 73 9.93 2.65 -2.73
N GLU A 74 10.93 1.87 -3.15
CA GLU A 74 10.78 0.78 -4.11
C GLU A 74 9.76 -0.28 -3.66
N ILE A 75 9.61 -0.53 -2.35
CA ILE A 75 8.56 -1.44 -1.83
C ILE A 75 7.17 -0.89 -2.19
N PHE A 76 6.96 0.42 -2.01
CA PHE A 76 5.71 1.09 -2.34
C PHE A 76 5.47 1.14 -3.85
N ARG A 77 6.53 1.39 -4.63
CA ARG A 77 6.45 1.34 -6.09
C ARG A 77 6.09 -0.05 -6.60
N HIS A 78 6.68 -1.10 -6.00
CA HIS A 78 6.48 -2.49 -6.40
C HIS A 78 5.10 -3.02 -6.02
N PHE A 79 4.70 -2.85 -4.74
CA PHE A 79 3.45 -3.40 -4.24
C PHE A 79 2.25 -2.45 -4.36
N GLY A 80 2.47 -1.14 -4.41
CA GLY A 80 1.42 -0.12 -4.39
C GLY A 80 1.02 0.43 -5.76
N PHE A 81 1.91 0.45 -6.76
CA PHE A 81 1.63 1.09 -8.07
C PHE A 81 1.45 0.10 -9.22
N GLN A 82 1.36 -1.18 -8.90
CA GLN A 82 1.19 -2.27 -9.88
C GLN A 82 0.01 -3.14 -9.49
N SER A 83 -0.65 -3.76 -10.47
CA SER A 83 -1.74 -4.71 -10.25
C SER A 83 -1.25 -6.13 -10.42
N GLY A 84 -1.65 -7.02 -9.50
CA GLY A 84 -1.38 -8.45 -9.62
C GLY A 84 -2.06 -9.11 -10.83
N ARG A 85 -2.98 -8.40 -11.52
CA ARG A 85 -3.63 -8.87 -12.75
C ARG A 85 -2.70 -8.81 -13.96
N THR A 86 -1.74 -7.88 -13.94
CA THR A 86 -0.84 -7.61 -15.08
C THR A 86 0.62 -7.91 -14.75
N THR A 87 0.98 -7.94 -13.47
CA THR A 87 2.36 -8.20 -13.02
C THR A 87 2.37 -9.29 -11.97
N ASP A 88 3.22 -10.30 -12.14
CA ASP A 88 3.60 -11.19 -11.05
C ASP A 88 4.63 -10.47 -10.16
N LYS A 89 4.18 -10.00 -8.99
CA LYS A 89 5.01 -9.22 -8.06
C LYS A 89 5.99 -10.09 -7.28
N PHE A 90 5.85 -11.41 -7.29
CA PHE A 90 6.65 -12.32 -6.47
C PHE A 90 7.56 -13.24 -7.28
N ALA A 91 7.42 -13.31 -8.60
CA ALA A 91 8.23 -14.15 -9.48
C ALA A 91 9.74 -14.12 -9.16
N ASP A 92 10.31 -12.92 -9.01
CA ASP A 92 11.74 -12.71 -8.71
C ASP A 92 11.96 -11.80 -7.50
N TYR A 93 11.02 -11.80 -6.53
CA TYR A 93 11.15 -10.95 -5.33
C TYR A 93 11.91 -11.68 -4.22
N PRO A 94 13.16 -11.27 -3.89
CA PRO A 94 14.02 -12.07 -3.01
C PRO A 94 13.74 -11.84 -1.52
N PHE A 95 13.09 -10.72 -1.17
CA PHE A 95 12.98 -10.26 0.22
C PHE A 95 11.68 -10.73 0.88
N CYS A 96 11.35 -12.00 0.73
CA CYS A 96 10.19 -12.61 1.35
C CYS A 96 10.45 -14.05 1.82
N ARG A 97 9.68 -14.47 2.83
CA ARG A 97 9.66 -15.84 3.37
C ARG A 97 8.22 -16.30 3.56
N ARG A 98 7.99 -17.63 3.57
CA ARG A 98 6.66 -18.18 3.89
C ARG A 98 6.52 -18.33 5.40
N SER A 99 5.39 -17.90 5.96
CA SER A 99 5.00 -18.27 7.32
C SER A 99 4.30 -19.63 7.32
N GLU A 100 3.93 -20.14 8.51
CA GLU A 100 3.31 -21.46 8.67
C GLU A 100 1.99 -21.61 7.90
N ASN A 101 1.25 -20.53 7.68
CA ASN A 101 0.02 -20.56 6.90
C ASN A 101 0.24 -20.67 5.37
N GLY A 102 1.51 -20.72 4.93
CA GLY A 102 1.92 -20.89 3.54
C GLY A 102 1.99 -19.60 2.73
N LEU A 103 1.68 -18.45 3.32
CA LEU A 103 1.69 -17.15 2.64
C LEU A 103 3.04 -16.44 2.82
N PHE A 104 3.41 -15.61 1.84
CA PHE A 104 4.61 -14.78 1.97
C PHE A 104 4.42 -13.64 2.97
N TYR A 105 5.46 -13.34 3.75
CA TYR A 105 5.66 -12.05 4.39
C TYR A 105 6.99 -11.46 3.92
N LEU A 106 7.09 -10.12 3.94
CA LEU A 106 8.31 -9.43 3.55
C LEU A 106 9.31 -9.41 4.71
N THR A 107 10.59 -9.61 4.41
CA THR A 107 11.68 -9.61 5.40
C THR A 107 12.52 -8.34 5.41
N GLU A 108 12.52 -7.57 4.32
CA GLU A 108 13.21 -6.28 4.24
C GLU A 108 12.22 -5.11 4.23
N GLY A 109 12.64 -4.00 4.84
CA GLY A 109 11.82 -2.81 5.03
C GLY A 109 10.68 -3.00 6.05
N THR A 110 10.58 -4.15 6.70
CA THR A 110 9.53 -4.50 7.66
C THR A 110 10.11 -4.76 9.05
N ASN A 111 9.30 -4.61 10.09
CA ASN A 111 9.72 -4.87 11.47
C ASN A 111 8.96 -6.00 12.16
N ALA A 112 7.83 -6.44 11.62
CA ALA A 112 7.04 -7.55 12.12
C ALA A 112 6.10 -8.07 11.02
N TYR A 113 5.54 -9.25 11.24
CA TYR A 113 4.43 -9.76 10.42
C TYR A 113 3.34 -10.41 11.26
N ILE A 114 2.15 -10.52 10.69
CA ILE A 114 0.98 -11.18 11.28
C ILE A 114 0.37 -12.11 10.23
N SER A 115 0.14 -13.37 10.59
CA SER A 115 -0.64 -14.34 9.82
C SER A 115 -2.07 -14.40 10.35
N ALA A 116 -3.07 -14.35 9.46
CA ALA A 116 -4.47 -14.32 9.88
C ALA A 116 -5.42 -15.06 8.93
N SER A 117 -6.52 -15.56 9.49
CA SER A 117 -7.63 -16.18 8.77
C SER A 117 -8.93 -15.40 8.96
N VAL A 118 -9.62 -15.14 7.86
CA VAL A 118 -10.80 -14.28 7.83
C VAL A 118 -12.01 -15.01 8.42
N GLU A 119 -12.59 -14.43 9.46
CA GLU A 119 -13.82 -14.91 10.11
C GLU A 119 -15.05 -14.21 9.54
N GLN A 120 -14.97 -12.89 9.30
CA GLN A 120 -16.12 -12.08 8.85
C GLN A 120 -15.72 -11.09 7.77
N THR A 121 -16.69 -10.74 6.93
CA THR A 121 -16.56 -9.72 5.88
C THR A 121 -17.76 -8.79 5.91
N ILE A 122 -17.51 -7.50 5.80
CA ILE A 122 -18.53 -6.45 5.77
C ILE A 122 -18.31 -5.62 4.50
N ASP A 123 -19.34 -5.51 3.67
CA ASP A 123 -19.31 -4.66 2.48
C ASP A 123 -19.43 -3.18 2.88
N LEU A 124 -18.47 -2.35 2.46
CA LEU A 124 -18.43 -0.91 2.70
C LEU A 124 -18.60 -0.10 1.41
N GLY A 125 -19.14 -0.70 0.34
CA GLY A 125 -19.23 -0.11 -0.99
C GLY A 125 -17.97 -0.37 -1.80
N SER A 126 -17.04 0.58 -1.82
CA SER A 126 -15.79 0.47 -2.60
C SER A 126 -14.75 -0.47 -1.96
N HIS A 127 -14.91 -0.78 -0.68
CA HIS A 127 -14.01 -1.64 0.08
C HIS A 127 -14.79 -2.76 0.75
N THR A 128 -14.08 -3.83 1.10
CA THR A 128 -14.56 -4.83 2.06
C THR A 128 -13.72 -4.71 3.32
N LEU A 129 -14.38 -4.69 4.48
CA LEU A 129 -13.74 -4.85 5.78
C LEU A 129 -13.68 -6.33 6.12
N PHE A 130 -12.48 -6.83 6.38
CA PHE A 130 -12.23 -8.20 6.82
C PHE A 130 -11.92 -8.18 8.31
N ILE A 131 -12.59 -9.02 9.10
CA ILE A 131 -12.25 -9.30 10.50
C ILE A 131 -11.67 -10.72 10.53
N ALA A 132 -10.49 -10.87 11.11
CA ALA A 132 -9.72 -12.10 11.04
C ALA A 132 -9.13 -12.48 12.40
N ALA A 133 -9.08 -13.79 12.65
CA ALA A 133 -8.35 -14.36 13.78
C ALA A 133 -6.84 -14.31 13.48
N VAL A 134 -6.05 -13.87 14.46
CA VAL A 134 -4.59 -13.91 14.38
C VAL A 134 -4.13 -15.32 14.72
N GLU A 135 -3.40 -15.96 13.79
CA GLU A 135 -2.94 -17.35 13.92
C GLU A 135 -1.47 -17.42 14.36
N ASP A 136 -0.65 -16.49 13.87
CA ASP A 136 0.80 -16.43 14.12
C ASP A 136 1.28 -14.99 13.91
N MET A 137 2.38 -14.61 14.58
CA MET A 137 3.01 -13.29 14.44
C MET A 137 4.43 -13.32 15.03
N ASP A 138 5.34 -12.54 14.45
CA ASP A 138 6.69 -12.40 14.98
C ASP A 138 7.27 -11.00 14.72
N VAL A 139 8.28 -10.66 15.50
CA VAL A 139 9.07 -9.42 15.37
C VAL A 139 10.34 -9.74 14.59
N LEU A 140 10.54 -9.02 13.49
CA LEU A 140 11.70 -9.16 12.60
C LEU A 140 12.80 -8.15 12.92
N SER A 141 12.44 -6.99 13.50
CA SER A 141 13.37 -5.91 13.77
C SER A 141 12.87 -4.98 14.88
N ALA A 142 13.80 -4.34 15.59
CA ALA A 142 13.48 -3.28 16.56
C ALA A 142 13.28 -1.89 15.92
N VAL A 143 13.42 -1.77 14.60
CA VAL A 143 13.19 -0.49 13.88
C VAL A 143 11.73 -0.08 14.02
N PRO A 144 11.42 1.19 14.36
CA PRO A 144 10.05 1.66 14.49
C PRO A 144 9.21 1.47 13.22
N SER A 145 7.89 1.33 13.40
CA SER A 145 6.95 1.22 12.27
C SER A 145 6.81 2.55 11.54
N ALA A 146 6.78 2.51 10.21
CA ALA A 146 6.44 3.69 9.42
C ALA A 146 4.95 3.99 9.57
N THR A 147 4.63 5.18 10.08
CA THR A 147 3.28 5.72 9.98
C THR A 147 3.03 6.28 8.58
N TYR A 148 1.77 6.42 8.19
CA TYR A 148 1.42 7.08 6.94
C TYR A 148 1.95 8.53 6.87
N ALA A 149 1.97 9.24 8.01
CA ALA A 149 2.57 10.56 8.11
C ALA A 149 4.09 10.52 7.86
N TYR A 150 4.79 9.56 8.47
CA TYR A 150 6.22 9.36 8.26
C TYR A 150 6.55 9.06 6.79
N TYR A 151 5.75 8.21 6.15
CA TYR A 151 5.91 7.92 4.73
C TYR A 151 5.82 9.19 3.88
N GLN A 152 4.82 10.05 4.11
CA GLN A 152 4.65 11.29 3.35
C GLN A 152 5.83 12.27 3.53
N SER A 153 6.44 12.32 4.72
CA SER A 153 7.52 13.28 5.00
C SER A 153 8.94 12.78 4.68
N ASN A 154 9.17 11.46 4.81
CA ASN A 154 10.52 10.89 4.85
C ASN A 154 10.78 9.81 3.79
N ILE A 155 9.77 9.03 3.36
CA ILE A 155 9.98 7.90 2.44
C ILE A 155 9.57 8.27 1.02
N LYS A 156 8.40 8.90 0.85
CA LYS A 156 7.90 9.33 -0.45
C LYS A 156 8.89 10.35 -1.05
N PRO A 157 9.41 10.11 -2.26
CA PRO A 157 10.32 11.03 -2.92
C PRO A 157 9.72 12.42 -2.97
N LYS A 158 10.48 13.40 -2.47
CA LYS A 158 10.11 14.81 -2.62
C LYS A 158 10.32 15.18 -4.09
N PRO A 159 9.39 15.93 -4.69
CA PRO A 159 9.61 16.42 -6.05
C PRO A 159 10.90 17.23 -6.10
N GLU A 160 11.81 16.85 -7.00
CA GLU A 160 13.01 17.63 -7.28
C GLU A 160 12.57 19.00 -7.82
N LYS A 161 13.07 20.07 -7.21
CA LYS A 161 12.99 21.41 -7.82
C LYS A 161 13.89 21.39 -9.06
N LYS A 162 13.33 21.09 -10.23
CA LYS A 162 14.03 21.34 -11.48
C LYS A 162 14.29 22.84 -11.60
N ALA A 163 15.46 23.22 -12.11
CA ALA A 163 15.74 24.60 -12.47
C ALA A 163 14.63 25.11 -13.41
N PRO A 164 14.17 26.36 -13.27
CA PRO A 164 13.05 26.88 -14.04
C PRO A 164 13.37 26.75 -15.54
N SER A 165 12.70 25.81 -16.21
CA SER A 165 12.94 25.52 -17.63
C SER A 165 12.14 26.44 -18.55
N GLY A 166 11.40 27.40 -17.98
CA GLY A 166 10.43 28.23 -18.69
C GLY A 166 9.20 27.45 -19.19
N LYS A 167 9.12 26.14 -18.96
CA LYS A 167 8.02 25.27 -19.41
C LYS A 167 7.06 24.99 -18.27
N THR A 168 5.76 25.04 -18.57
CA THR A 168 4.72 24.62 -17.62
C THR A 168 4.94 23.16 -17.22
N THR A 169 5.01 22.90 -15.92
CA THR A 169 5.17 21.56 -15.36
C THR A 169 3.95 21.20 -14.52
N TRP A 170 3.46 19.98 -14.67
CA TRP A 170 2.35 19.40 -13.90
C TRP A 170 2.88 18.27 -13.04
N ARG A 171 2.47 18.19 -11.77
CA ARG A 171 2.93 17.19 -10.81
C ARG A 171 1.77 16.33 -10.33
N CYS A 172 1.92 15.02 -10.41
CA CYS A 172 1.02 14.07 -9.76
C CYS A 172 1.14 14.21 -8.23
N THR A 173 0.07 14.60 -7.55
CA THR A 173 0.02 14.75 -6.09
C THR A 173 0.15 13.40 -5.37
N VAL A 174 -0.17 12.29 -6.05
CA VAL A 174 -0.13 10.94 -5.49
C VAL A 174 1.28 10.38 -5.44
N CYS A 175 2.03 10.39 -6.55
CA CYS A 175 3.35 9.74 -6.65
C CYS A 175 4.52 10.69 -6.97
N GLY A 176 4.26 11.96 -7.26
CA GLY A 176 5.30 12.96 -7.56
C GLY A 176 5.80 12.98 -9.02
N TYR A 177 5.27 12.14 -9.92
CA TYR A 177 5.62 12.17 -11.35
C TYR A 177 5.37 13.56 -11.95
N THR A 178 6.31 14.05 -12.75
CA THR A 178 6.22 15.34 -13.43
C THR A 178 6.00 15.17 -14.94
N TYR A 179 5.05 15.94 -15.47
CA TYR A 179 4.74 16.07 -16.90
C TYR A 179 5.07 17.50 -17.33
N GLU A 180 5.82 17.66 -18.42
CA GLU A 180 6.15 18.97 -18.99
C GLU A 180 5.26 19.23 -20.23
N GLY A 181 4.45 20.28 -20.17
CA GLY A 181 3.51 20.65 -21.23
C GLY A 181 2.65 21.85 -20.82
N GLU A 182 2.27 22.70 -21.78
CA GLU A 182 1.44 23.88 -21.53
C GLU A 182 0.10 23.52 -20.85
N GLU A 183 -0.52 22.44 -21.32
CA GLU A 183 -1.75 21.86 -20.78
C GLU A 183 -1.55 20.37 -20.48
N LEU A 184 -2.19 19.89 -19.42
CA LEU A 184 -2.27 18.46 -19.12
C LEU A 184 -3.52 17.89 -19.79
N PRO A 185 -3.41 16.89 -20.69
CA PRO A 185 -4.56 16.27 -21.32
C PRO A 185 -5.57 15.74 -20.27
N ALA A 186 -6.86 15.95 -20.51
CA ALA A 186 -7.90 15.57 -19.55
C ALA A 186 -7.98 14.04 -19.33
N ASP A 187 -7.57 13.26 -20.32
CA ASP A 187 -7.46 11.80 -20.31
C ASP A 187 -6.08 11.29 -19.88
N PHE A 188 -5.17 12.18 -19.47
CA PHE A 188 -3.84 11.78 -19.05
C PHE A 188 -3.91 10.86 -17.83
N VAL A 189 -3.20 9.73 -17.91
CA VAL A 189 -3.06 8.77 -16.81
C VAL A 189 -1.61 8.75 -16.39
N CYS A 190 -1.36 9.00 -15.10
CA CYS A 190 -0.01 9.01 -14.55
C CYS A 190 0.72 7.70 -14.92
N PRO A 191 1.88 7.75 -15.61
CA PRO A 191 2.55 6.53 -16.06
C PRO A 191 3.09 5.69 -14.89
N ILE A 192 3.33 6.32 -13.73
CA ILE A 192 3.86 5.68 -12.52
C ILE A 192 2.75 5.03 -11.69
N CYS A 193 1.75 5.81 -11.23
CA CYS A 193 0.74 5.31 -10.28
C CYS A 193 -0.65 5.09 -10.89
N LYS A 194 -0.84 5.35 -12.18
CA LYS A 194 -2.09 5.16 -12.92
C LYS A 194 -3.28 6.01 -12.45
N HIS A 195 -3.05 7.02 -11.62
CA HIS A 195 -4.06 8.01 -11.25
C HIS A 195 -4.38 8.98 -12.41
N PRO A 196 -5.63 9.48 -12.48
CA PRO A 196 -6.10 10.36 -13.56
C PRO A 196 -5.50 11.78 -13.49
N ALA A 197 -5.67 12.54 -14.57
CA ALA A 197 -5.23 13.94 -14.69
C ALA A 197 -5.73 14.86 -13.56
N SER A 198 -6.89 14.55 -12.95
CA SER A 198 -7.43 15.31 -11.82
C SER A 198 -6.56 15.28 -10.56
N ASP A 199 -5.64 14.31 -10.45
CA ASP A 199 -4.70 14.20 -9.33
C ASP A 199 -3.38 14.94 -9.61
N PHE A 200 -3.30 15.72 -10.69
CA PHE A 200 -2.15 16.58 -10.98
C PHE A 200 -2.42 18.03 -10.59
N GLU A 201 -1.36 18.71 -10.15
CA GLU A 201 -1.36 20.14 -9.89
C GLU A 201 -0.29 20.83 -10.75
N LYS A 202 -0.60 22.04 -11.22
CA LYS A 202 0.38 22.87 -11.94
C LYS A 202 1.46 23.33 -10.94
N VAL A 203 2.72 23.03 -11.25
CA VAL A 203 3.87 23.53 -10.50
C VAL A 203 4.11 24.97 -10.93
N THR A 204 3.66 25.91 -10.11
CA THR A 204 4.07 27.32 -10.23
C THR A 204 5.32 27.50 -9.38
N ASP A 205 6.49 27.53 -10.02
CA ASP A 205 7.69 28.01 -9.35
C ASP A 205 7.47 29.48 -8.96
N MET A 206 7.59 29.79 -7.67
CA MET A 206 7.92 31.14 -7.17
C MET A 206 9.38 31.13 -6.77
#